data_AF-A0A2N2BP75-F1
#
_entry.id   AF-A0A2N2BP75-F1
#
_cell.length_a   1.000
_cell.length_b   1.000
_cell.length_c   1.000
_cell.angle_alpha   90.00
_cell.angle_beta   90.00
_cell.angle_gamma   90.00
#
_symmetry.space_group_name_H-M   'P 1'
#
loop_
_entity.id
_entity.type
_entity.pdbx_description
1 polymer ?
#
loop_
_entity_poly.entity_id
_entity_poly.type
_entity_poly.pdbx_seq_one_letter_code
_entity_poly.pdbx_strand_id
1 'polypeptide(L)'
;MNKEILKFIKDTERKVTPDGIATTFNNAQKLMKLPKFIQDFIIKQNTKNNQYMGFVVEPYSLFLAYEITADLVKDYLPDTYELVPISIFEHSEKKLCAIIGCFNVHTSVFWGSRFELYLLAKNKKTDLVSWLICDYESNTFHFDPGKGFIPSTLEKSVFTTAYDGTLICDIKSKVSNTRIDLLIDINQYNCINLNQRLWIEGNLSIDYAGALDNKGNDPFGLIFDPMEMKCAQHIIAEQIEIKHLDFGFIKTSMKPFEACCFPFAQHYMTTVFPEGHLMQDENDLYAKISEIVAE
;
A
#
# COMPACT_ATOMS: atom_id res chain seq x y z
N MET A 1 -11.89 -4.62 23.23
CA MET A 1 -11.42 -5.14 21.93
C MET A 1 -12.09 -6.48 21.69
N ASN A 2 -12.73 -6.68 20.53
CA ASN A 2 -13.43 -7.92 20.19
C ASN A 2 -12.41 -9.09 20.18
N LYS A 3 -12.78 -10.26 20.75
CA LYS A 3 -11.90 -11.44 20.81
C LYS A 3 -11.52 -11.95 19.42
N GLU A 4 -12.41 -11.79 18.44
CA GLU A 4 -12.19 -12.19 17.05
C GLU A 4 -11.11 -11.33 16.39
N ILE A 5 -11.20 -10.01 16.54
CA ILE A 5 -10.16 -9.06 16.06
C ILE A 5 -8.80 -9.37 16.66
N LEU A 6 -8.76 -9.65 17.97
CA LEU A 6 -7.53 -10.06 18.65
C LEU A 6 -6.95 -11.37 18.10
N LYS A 7 -7.81 -12.32 17.71
CA LYS A 7 -7.37 -13.57 17.08
C LYS A 7 -6.85 -13.30 15.67
N PHE A 8 -7.58 -12.50 14.89
CA PHE A 8 -7.18 -12.09 13.53
C PHE A 8 -5.78 -11.46 13.51
N ILE A 9 -5.54 -10.43 14.34
CA ILE A 9 -4.23 -9.76 14.43
C ILE A 9 -3.11 -10.77 14.75
N LYS A 10 -3.33 -11.64 15.74
CA LYS A 10 -2.34 -12.65 16.13
C LYS A 10 -2.08 -13.66 15.02
N ASP A 11 -3.11 -14.04 14.27
CA ASP A 11 -2.98 -15.01 13.19
C ASP A 11 -2.32 -14.38 11.95
N THR A 12 -2.56 -13.09 11.67
CA THR A 12 -1.79 -12.32 10.67
C THR A 12 -0.31 -12.30 11.01
N GLU A 13 0.04 -11.93 12.24
CA GLU A 13 1.43 -11.90 12.74
C GLU A 13 2.09 -13.28 12.66
N ARG A 14 1.40 -14.35 13.07
CA ARG A 14 1.93 -15.73 13.00
C ARG A 14 2.21 -16.21 11.58
N LYS A 15 1.53 -15.68 10.56
CA LYS A 15 1.80 -16.02 9.16
C LYS A 15 3.09 -15.38 8.66
N VAL A 16 3.62 -14.37 9.34
CA VAL A 16 4.87 -13.70 9.00
C VAL A 16 6.00 -14.27 9.86
N THR A 17 6.87 -15.08 9.25
CA THR A 17 8.00 -15.69 9.96
C THR A 17 9.33 -15.35 9.28
N PRO A 18 10.39 -15.00 10.04
CA PRO A 18 11.71 -14.72 9.46
C PRO A 18 12.24 -15.88 8.61
N ASP A 19 12.08 -17.12 9.08
CA ASP A 19 12.52 -18.33 8.37
C ASP A 19 11.73 -18.54 7.06
N GLY A 20 10.41 -18.27 7.09
CA GLY A 20 9.56 -18.32 5.90
C GLY A 20 9.97 -17.30 4.85
N ILE A 21 10.29 -16.07 5.26
CA ILE A 21 10.77 -15.01 4.38
C ILE A 21 12.14 -15.38 3.79
N ALA A 22 13.10 -15.83 4.61
CA ALA A 22 14.42 -16.23 4.12
C ALA A 22 14.36 -17.39 3.13
N THR A 23 13.48 -18.36 3.38
CA THR A 23 13.25 -19.50 2.48
C THR A 23 12.62 -19.02 1.18
N THR A 24 11.60 -18.16 1.25
CA THR A 24 10.93 -17.58 0.08
C THR A 24 11.89 -16.76 -0.74
N PHE A 25 12.74 -15.93 -0.13
CA PHE A 25 13.77 -15.14 -0.79
C PHE A 25 14.75 -16.02 -1.57
N ASN A 26 15.28 -17.07 -0.95
CA ASN A 26 16.17 -18.03 -1.60
C ASN A 26 15.50 -18.75 -2.77
N ASN A 27 14.22 -19.06 -2.62
CA ASN A 27 13.43 -19.69 -3.69
C ASN A 27 13.11 -18.69 -4.81
N ALA A 28 12.74 -17.45 -4.51
CA ALA A 28 12.48 -16.40 -5.48
C ALA A 28 13.70 -16.16 -6.37
N GLN A 29 14.92 -16.14 -5.80
CA GLN A 29 16.15 -16.05 -6.59
C GLN A 29 16.36 -17.20 -7.57
N LYS A 30 15.92 -18.42 -7.22
CA LYS A 30 15.95 -19.57 -8.12
C LYS A 30 14.82 -19.50 -9.15
N LEU A 31 13.62 -19.10 -8.74
CA LEU A 31 12.43 -18.99 -9.58
C LEU A 31 12.57 -17.90 -10.65
N MET A 32 13.24 -16.78 -10.34
CA MET A 32 13.56 -15.73 -11.33
C MET A 32 14.33 -16.25 -12.55
N LYS A 33 15.09 -17.35 -12.40
CA LYS A 33 15.84 -17.98 -13.50
C LYS A 33 14.95 -18.83 -14.43
N LEU A 34 13.70 -19.08 -14.04
CA LEU A 34 12.76 -19.89 -14.80
C LEU A 34 11.91 -19.02 -15.74
N PRO A 35 11.46 -19.56 -16.88
CA PRO A 35 10.46 -18.90 -17.72
C PRO A 35 9.17 -18.53 -16.96
N LYS A 36 8.55 -17.40 -17.30
CA LYS A 36 7.35 -16.86 -16.60
C LYS A 36 6.23 -17.90 -16.45
N PHE A 37 5.93 -18.68 -17.49
CA PHE A 37 4.86 -19.68 -17.43
C PHE A 37 5.08 -20.75 -16.34
N ILE A 38 6.34 -21.07 -16.01
CA ILE A 38 6.69 -22.00 -14.93
C ILE A 38 6.55 -21.32 -13.58
N GLN A 39 6.98 -20.05 -13.46
CA GLN A 39 6.77 -19.27 -12.24
C GLN A 39 5.28 -19.19 -11.91
N ASP A 40 4.45 -18.82 -12.89
CA ASP A 40 2.99 -18.73 -12.74
C ASP A 40 2.38 -20.09 -12.33
N PHE A 41 2.87 -21.20 -12.88
CA PHE A 41 2.41 -22.55 -12.52
C PHE A 41 2.78 -22.93 -11.08
N ILE A 42 4.01 -22.66 -10.64
CA ILE A 42 4.49 -23.00 -9.29
C ILE A 42 3.70 -22.22 -8.24
N ILE A 43 3.49 -20.93 -8.46
CA ILE A 43 2.69 -20.11 -7.53
C ILE A 43 1.26 -20.65 -7.47
N LYS A 44 0.63 -20.96 -8.62
CA LYS A 44 -0.74 -21.54 -8.67
C LYS A 44 -0.90 -22.89 -7.96
N GLN A 45 0.16 -23.70 -7.86
CA GLN A 45 0.09 -24.98 -7.13
C GLN A 45 0.26 -24.80 -5.62
N ASN A 46 1.13 -23.88 -5.19
CA ASN A 46 1.37 -23.63 -3.76
C ASN A 46 0.18 -22.97 -3.05
N THR A 47 -0.66 -22.24 -3.78
CA THR A 47 -1.84 -21.56 -3.22
C THR A 47 -3.02 -22.47 -2.91
N LYS A 48 -3.04 -23.71 -3.40
CA LYS A 48 -4.14 -24.66 -3.13
C LYS A 48 -4.31 -25.02 -1.65
N ASN A 49 -3.27 -24.84 -0.83
CA ASN A 49 -3.26 -25.24 0.57
C ASN A 49 -3.30 -24.06 1.56
N ASN A 50 -3.15 -22.82 1.12
CA ASN A 50 -3.14 -21.64 1.98
C ASN A 50 -3.62 -20.41 1.18
N GLN A 51 -4.91 -20.08 1.31
CA GLN A 51 -5.57 -19.09 0.46
C GLN A 51 -5.16 -17.65 0.81
N TYR A 52 -4.85 -17.39 2.08
CA TYR A 52 -4.55 -16.04 2.59
C TYR A 52 -3.10 -15.84 2.96
N MET A 53 -2.55 -14.73 2.47
CA MET A 53 -1.28 -14.15 2.84
C MET A 53 -1.49 -13.03 3.86
N GLY A 54 -0.78 -13.10 4.98
CA GLY A 54 -0.70 -12.00 5.93
C GLY A 54 0.40 -11.01 5.54
N PHE A 55 0.14 -9.73 5.73
CA PHE A 55 1.16 -8.70 5.78
C PHE A 55 0.82 -7.62 6.78
N VAL A 56 1.87 -7.06 7.38
CA VAL A 56 1.78 -6.04 8.42
C VAL A 56 2.54 -4.83 7.93
N VAL A 57 1.85 -3.70 7.84
CA VAL A 57 2.48 -2.40 7.64
C VAL A 57 2.96 -1.93 9.00
N GLU A 58 4.26 -1.67 9.12
CA GLU A 58 4.89 -1.32 10.40
C GLU A 58 4.45 0.08 10.87
N PRO A 59 4.57 0.36 12.18
CA PRO A 59 4.32 1.70 12.71
C PRO A 59 5.15 2.76 11.97
N TYR A 60 4.61 3.97 12.00
CA TYR A 60 5.14 5.17 11.34
C TYR A 60 5.08 5.11 9.80
N SER A 61 4.11 4.39 9.23
CA SER A 61 3.78 4.48 7.80
C SER A 61 3.25 5.88 7.46
N LEU A 62 3.83 6.50 6.44
CA LEU A 62 3.60 7.88 6.03
C LEU A 62 2.81 7.92 4.72
N PHE A 63 1.82 8.81 4.64
CA PHE A 63 1.05 9.08 3.42
C PHE A 63 1.00 10.57 3.13
N LEU A 64 1.36 10.96 1.92
CA LEU A 64 1.45 12.34 1.45
C LEU A 64 0.49 12.55 0.28
N ALA A 65 -0.54 13.38 0.45
CA ALA A 65 -1.50 13.69 -0.62
C ALA A 65 -1.09 14.94 -1.39
N TYR A 66 -1.05 14.83 -2.71
CA TYR A 66 -0.72 15.89 -3.65
C TYR A 66 -1.93 16.19 -4.54
N GLU A 67 -2.23 17.46 -4.74
CA GLU A 67 -3.26 17.89 -5.66
C GLU A 67 -2.80 17.66 -7.11
N ILE A 68 -3.68 17.15 -7.95
CA ILE A 68 -3.40 16.80 -9.35
C ILE A 68 -4.46 17.37 -10.28
N THR A 69 -4.15 17.39 -11.57
CA THR A 69 -5.12 17.69 -12.63
C THR A 69 -5.36 16.45 -13.48
N ALA A 70 -6.52 16.38 -14.15
CA ALA A 70 -6.83 15.28 -15.06
C ALA A 70 -5.78 15.15 -16.18
N ASP A 71 -5.29 16.27 -16.71
CA ASP A 71 -4.25 16.28 -17.75
C ASP A 71 -2.93 15.67 -17.29
N LEU A 72 -2.56 15.86 -16.02
CA LEU A 72 -1.31 15.32 -15.47
C LEU A 72 -1.32 13.79 -15.40
N VAL A 73 -2.49 13.20 -15.15
CA VAL A 73 -2.65 11.77 -14.89
C VAL A 73 -3.40 11.02 -15.99
N LYS A 74 -3.67 11.66 -17.12
CA LYS A 74 -4.46 11.10 -18.22
C LYS A 74 -3.94 9.74 -18.73
N ASP A 75 -2.62 9.55 -18.70
CA ASP A 75 -1.97 8.33 -19.20
C ASP A 75 -1.93 7.21 -18.14
N TYR A 76 -2.38 7.52 -16.91
CA TYR A 76 -2.44 6.58 -15.80
C TYR A 76 -3.86 6.09 -15.53
N LEU A 77 -4.88 6.92 -15.78
CA LEU A 77 -6.28 6.60 -15.46
C LEU A 77 -6.88 5.61 -16.47
N PRO A 78 -7.25 4.39 -16.07
CA PRO A 78 -7.93 3.46 -16.97
C PRO A 78 -9.38 3.90 -17.24
N ASP A 79 -9.93 3.55 -18.42
CA ASP A 79 -11.29 3.91 -18.83
C ASP A 79 -12.39 3.39 -17.88
N THR A 80 -12.10 2.34 -17.11
CA THR A 80 -12.99 1.74 -16.11
C THR A 80 -13.09 2.58 -14.83
N TYR A 81 -12.30 3.64 -14.70
CA TYR A 81 -12.24 4.51 -13.53
C TYR A 81 -12.59 5.96 -13.87
N GLU A 82 -13.01 6.71 -12.87
CA GLU A 82 -13.19 8.17 -12.94
C GLU A 82 -12.55 8.85 -11.74
N LEU A 83 -11.88 9.99 -11.97
CA LEU A 83 -11.29 10.77 -10.88
C LEU A 83 -12.39 11.27 -9.93
N VAL A 84 -12.12 11.20 -8.64
CA VAL A 84 -13.06 11.64 -7.60
C VAL A 84 -12.34 12.55 -6.61
N PRO A 85 -12.93 13.72 -6.25
CA PRO A 85 -12.37 14.54 -5.19
C PRO A 85 -12.47 13.82 -3.85
N ILE A 86 -11.34 13.66 -3.17
CA ILE A 86 -11.25 12.99 -1.87
C ILE A 86 -10.20 13.69 -1.00
N SER A 87 -10.19 13.36 0.30
CA SER A 87 -9.28 13.90 1.31
C SER A 87 -8.78 12.78 2.19
N ILE A 88 -7.62 12.96 2.83
CA ILE A 88 -7.10 12.01 3.83
C ILE A 88 -8.01 12.00 5.06
N PHE A 89 -8.41 13.18 5.55
CA PHE A 89 -9.19 13.34 6.78
C PHE A 89 -10.68 13.61 6.50
N GLU A 90 -11.53 13.22 7.45
CA GLU A 90 -13.00 13.21 7.30
C GLU A 90 -13.62 14.58 6.97
N HIS A 91 -13.05 15.67 7.50
CA HIS A 91 -13.62 17.02 7.42
C HIS A 91 -12.77 18.02 6.63
N SER A 92 -11.78 17.52 5.90
CA SER A 92 -10.93 18.35 5.05
C SER A 92 -11.56 18.67 3.70
N GLU A 93 -10.99 19.67 3.02
CA GLU A 93 -11.33 19.98 1.64
C GLU A 93 -10.96 18.80 0.73
N LYS A 94 -11.93 18.36 -0.09
CA LYS A 94 -11.75 17.26 -1.03
C LYS A 94 -11.17 17.78 -2.33
N LYS A 95 -10.11 17.15 -2.82
CA LYS A 95 -9.40 17.53 -4.03
C LYS A 95 -9.16 16.32 -4.91
N LEU A 96 -8.95 16.53 -6.21
CA LEU A 96 -8.37 15.48 -7.03
C LEU A 96 -6.93 15.28 -6.55
N CYS A 97 -6.62 14.08 -6.07
CA CYS A 97 -5.32 13.83 -5.47
C CYS A 97 -4.69 12.52 -5.92
N ALA A 98 -3.36 12.51 -5.81
CA ALA A 98 -2.54 11.32 -5.77
C ALA A 98 -1.89 11.23 -4.39
N ILE A 99 -1.60 10.01 -3.92
CA ILE A 99 -0.96 9.79 -2.63
C ILE A 99 0.36 9.06 -2.84
N ILE A 100 1.42 9.54 -2.19
CA ILE A 100 2.65 8.76 -2.00
C ILE A 100 2.56 8.09 -0.64
N GLY A 101 2.55 6.76 -0.61
CA GLY A 101 2.71 5.96 0.60
C GLY A 101 4.17 5.55 0.79
N CYS A 102 4.73 5.78 1.97
CA CYS A 102 6.06 5.33 2.38
C CYS A 102 5.94 4.48 3.63
N PHE A 103 6.34 3.21 3.58
CA PHE A 103 6.19 2.33 4.74
C PHE A 103 7.16 1.16 4.73
N ASN A 104 7.48 0.68 5.93
CA ASN A 104 8.05 -0.65 6.11
C ASN A 104 6.92 -1.66 6.24
N VAL A 105 7.16 -2.86 5.72
CA VAL A 105 6.19 -3.94 5.69
C VAL A 105 6.88 -5.28 5.85
N HIS A 106 6.27 -6.16 6.62
CA HIS A 106 6.63 -7.57 6.68
C HIS A 106 5.44 -8.42 6.25
N THR A 107 5.68 -9.23 5.22
CA THR A 107 4.71 -10.15 4.63
C THR A 107 5.21 -11.58 4.80
N SER A 108 4.34 -12.56 4.53
CA SER A 108 4.79 -13.96 4.49
C SER A 108 5.86 -14.26 3.42
N VAL A 109 6.11 -13.33 2.48
CA VAL A 109 7.01 -13.54 1.33
C VAL A 109 8.18 -12.55 1.23
N PHE A 110 8.09 -11.36 1.82
CA PHE A 110 9.15 -10.35 1.85
C PHE A 110 9.05 -9.45 3.08
N TRP A 111 10.19 -8.89 3.52
CA TRP A 111 10.26 -7.91 4.59
C TRP A 111 11.23 -6.79 4.20
N GLY A 112 10.73 -5.55 4.22
CA GLY A 112 11.52 -4.36 3.95
C GLY A 112 10.63 -3.14 3.71
N SER A 113 11.05 -2.26 2.82
CA SER A 113 10.40 -0.98 2.56
C SER A 113 9.67 -0.98 1.21
N ARG A 114 8.53 -0.28 1.18
CA ARG A 114 7.69 -0.02 0.02
C ARG A 114 7.38 1.46 -0.08
N PHE A 115 7.46 1.96 -1.30
CA PHE A 115 7.12 3.32 -1.65
C PHE A 115 6.20 3.23 -2.85
N GLU A 116 4.98 3.72 -2.73
CA GLU A 116 3.93 3.52 -3.73
C GLU A 116 3.30 4.86 -4.09
N LEU A 117 3.07 5.07 -5.38
CA LEU A 117 2.34 6.21 -5.92
C LEU A 117 0.95 5.76 -6.35
N TYR A 118 -0.05 6.26 -5.65
CA TYR A 118 -1.45 5.95 -5.89
C TYR A 118 -2.17 7.11 -6.57
N LEU A 119 -2.99 6.79 -7.58
CA LEU A 119 -4.03 7.68 -8.09
C LEU A 119 -5.36 7.29 -7.46
N LEU A 120 -6.10 8.28 -6.95
CA LEU A 120 -7.38 8.04 -6.28
C LEU A 120 -8.51 8.25 -7.29
N ALA A 121 -9.22 7.17 -7.57
CA ALA A 121 -10.29 7.16 -8.56
C ALA A 121 -11.41 6.23 -8.11
N LYS A 122 -12.62 6.49 -8.59
CA LYS A 122 -13.78 5.64 -8.34
C LYS A 122 -13.90 4.60 -9.45
N ASN A 123 -14.07 3.34 -9.08
CA ASN A 123 -14.34 2.28 -10.04
C ASN A 123 -15.79 2.43 -10.56
N LYS A 124 -15.99 2.50 -11.88
CA LYS A 124 -17.32 2.73 -12.48
C LYS A 124 -18.29 1.55 -12.33
N LYS A 125 -17.78 0.34 -12.06
CA LYS A 125 -18.57 -0.89 -11.88
C LYS A 125 -18.98 -1.09 -10.44
N THR A 126 -18.07 -0.89 -9.48
CA THR A 126 -18.32 -1.14 -8.05
C THR A 126 -18.72 0.12 -7.26
N ASP A 127 -18.53 1.30 -7.83
CA ASP A 127 -18.74 2.62 -7.19
C ASP A 127 -17.81 2.91 -5.98
N LEU A 128 -16.87 2.01 -5.68
CA LEU A 128 -15.88 2.18 -4.61
C LEU A 128 -14.78 3.16 -5.01
N VAL A 129 -14.38 4.02 -4.07
CA VAL A 129 -13.09 4.72 -4.15
C VAL A 129 -11.98 3.67 -4.17
N SER A 130 -11.02 3.82 -5.06
CA SER A 130 -9.97 2.83 -5.31
C SER A 130 -8.58 3.45 -5.29
N TRP A 131 -7.61 2.68 -4.82
CA TRP A 131 -6.20 3.02 -4.82
C TRP A 131 -5.55 2.42 -6.07
N LEU A 132 -5.28 3.24 -7.08
CA LEU A 132 -4.64 2.79 -8.32
C LEU A 132 -3.13 2.95 -8.23
N ILE A 133 -2.41 1.84 -8.08
CA ILE A 133 -0.94 1.81 -8.03
C ILE A 133 -0.41 2.16 -9.41
N CYS A 134 0.14 3.37 -9.54
CA CYS A 134 0.68 3.91 -10.79
C CYS A 134 2.18 3.66 -10.93
N ASP A 135 2.89 3.66 -9.80
CA ASP A 135 4.32 3.41 -9.73
C ASP A 135 4.67 2.89 -8.31
N TYR A 136 5.75 2.14 -8.19
CA TYR A 136 6.23 1.67 -6.90
C TYR A 136 7.74 1.42 -6.91
N GLU A 137 8.36 1.54 -5.74
CA GLU A 137 9.75 1.20 -5.49
C GLU A 137 9.85 0.29 -4.25
N SER A 138 10.81 -0.63 -4.23
CA SER A 138 11.05 -1.49 -3.07
C SER A 138 12.53 -1.87 -2.91
N ASN A 139 12.94 -2.03 -1.65
CA ASN A 139 14.24 -2.64 -1.33
C ASN A 139 14.18 -4.17 -1.25
N THR A 140 13.01 -4.78 -1.45
CA THR A 140 12.79 -6.23 -1.38
C THR A 140 12.58 -6.86 -2.74
N PHE A 141 12.78 -8.19 -2.80
CA PHE A 141 12.26 -8.99 -3.92
C PHE A 141 10.75 -9.04 -3.84
N HIS A 142 10.10 -8.96 -5.00
CA HIS A 142 8.66 -8.98 -5.07
C HIS A 142 8.16 -9.58 -6.37
N PHE A 143 6.89 -9.97 -6.35
CA PHE A 143 6.22 -10.46 -7.54
C PHE A 143 5.37 -9.34 -8.13
N ASP A 144 5.64 -9.00 -9.38
CA ASP A 144 4.82 -8.10 -10.19
C ASP A 144 3.92 -8.94 -11.10
N PRO A 145 2.60 -8.68 -11.14
CA PRO A 145 1.68 -9.46 -11.97
C PRO A 145 2.07 -9.52 -13.46
N GLY A 146 2.62 -8.42 -13.99
CA GLY A 146 3.04 -8.31 -15.39
C GLY A 146 4.43 -8.87 -15.67
N LYS A 147 5.37 -8.73 -14.74
CA LYS A 147 6.80 -9.02 -14.94
C LYS A 147 7.32 -10.25 -14.19
N GLY A 148 6.56 -10.82 -13.25
CA GLY A 148 6.98 -11.94 -12.41
C GLY A 148 7.85 -11.49 -11.24
N PHE A 149 8.77 -12.34 -10.76
CA PHE A 149 9.69 -11.96 -9.69
C PHE A 149 10.72 -10.92 -10.14
N ILE A 150 10.80 -9.79 -9.45
CA ILE A 150 11.73 -8.68 -9.69
C ILE A 150 12.62 -8.49 -8.45
N PRO A 151 13.92 -8.18 -8.62
CA PRO A 151 14.77 -7.76 -7.51
C PRO A 151 14.40 -6.39 -6.95
N SER A 152 15.05 -6.04 -5.83
CA SER A 152 15.08 -4.68 -5.30
C SER A 152 15.35 -3.63 -6.39
N THR A 153 14.48 -2.63 -6.46
CA THR A 153 14.58 -1.51 -7.41
C THR A 153 15.39 -0.34 -6.83
N LEU A 154 15.63 -0.31 -5.51
CA LEU A 154 16.30 0.80 -4.81
C LEU A 154 17.82 0.62 -4.64
N GLU A 155 18.60 1.65 -4.95
CA GLU A 155 20.05 1.78 -4.68
C GLU A 155 20.26 2.22 -3.24
N LYS A 156 19.42 3.15 -2.80
CA LYS A 156 19.36 3.67 -1.43
C LYS A 156 17.94 3.52 -0.93
N SER A 157 17.79 3.03 0.30
CA SER A 157 16.49 2.82 0.93
C SER A 157 16.61 3.05 2.43
N VAL A 158 16.34 4.27 2.86
CA VAL A 158 16.21 4.63 4.28
C VAL A 158 14.78 5.08 4.52
N PHE A 159 14.08 4.35 5.38
CA PHE A 159 12.79 4.76 5.94
C PHE A 159 12.76 4.35 7.41
N THR A 160 12.95 5.32 8.30
CA THR A 160 13.16 5.07 9.73
C THR A 160 12.79 6.30 10.54
N THR A 161 12.69 6.13 11.86
CA THR A 161 12.62 7.23 12.83
C THR A 161 13.94 7.38 13.56
N ALA A 162 14.24 8.61 14.01
CA ALA A 162 15.30 8.92 14.96
C ALA A 162 14.74 9.09 16.37
N TYR A 163 15.62 9.07 17.38
CA TYR A 163 15.22 9.12 18.80
C TYR A 163 14.44 10.40 19.18
N ASP A 164 14.64 11.48 18.41
CA ASP A 164 14.05 12.79 18.63
C ASP A 164 12.71 12.95 17.92
N GLY A 165 12.14 11.88 17.35
CA GLY A 165 10.88 11.94 16.62
C GLY A 165 11.02 12.46 15.19
N THR A 166 12.22 12.48 14.61
CA THR A 166 12.39 12.74 13.17
C THR A 166 12.10 11.47 12.38
N LEU A 167 11.09 11.48 11.51
CA LEU A 167 10.90 10.48 10.46
C LEU A 167 11.76 10.87 9.25
N ILE A 168 12.56 9.91 8.78
CA ILE A 168 13.53 10.08 7.70
C ILE A 168 13.12 9.18 6.54
N CYS A 169 12.89 9.76 5.37
CA CYS A 169 12.68 9.02 4.12
C CYS A 169 13.71 9.49 3.09
N ASP A 170 14.62 8.60 2.72
CA ASP A 170 15.72 8.88 1.79
C ASP A 170 15.96 7.67 0.90
N ILE A 171 15.41 7.74 -0.32
CA ILE A 171 15.44 6.67 -1.30
C ILE A 171 15.97 7.15 -2.64
N LYS A 172 16.56 6.23 -3.38
CA LYS A 172 17.00 6.45 -4.76
C LYS A 172 16.88 5.16 -5.55
N SER A 173 16.22 5.22 -6.69
CA SER A 173 16.06 4.08 -7.60
C SER A 173 17.36 3.73 -8.33
N LYS A 174 17.51 2.44 -8.65
CA LYS A 174 18.53 1.90 -9.57
C LYS A 174 18.08 1.95 -11.03
N VAL A 175 16.77 1.96 -11.26
CA VAL A 175 16.16 1.66 -12.56
C VAL A 175 15.38 2.83 -13.15
N SER A 176 14.97 3.78 -12.31
CA SER A 176 14.21 4.97 -12.69
C SER A 176 14.90 6.24 -12.17
N ASN A 177 14.32 7.40 -12.47
CA ASN A 177 14.73 8.67 -11.87
C ASN A 177 14.14 8.88 -10.48
N THR A 178 13.46 7.88 -9.90
CA THR A 178 12.76 8.04 -8.62
C THR A 178 13.75 8.33 -7.49
N ARG A 179 13.47 9.40 -6.75
CA ARG A 179 14.22 9.81 -5.57
C ARG A 179 13.31 10.59 -4.63
N ILE A 180 13.41 10.27 -3.34
CA ILE A 180 12.73 10.99 -2.25
C ILE A 180 13.78 11.27 -1.19
N ASP A 181 13.84 12.50 -0.70
CA ASP A 181 14.66 12.93 0.42
C ASP A 181 13.81 13.92 1.22
N LEU A 182 13.21 13.43 2.31
CA LEU A 182 12.37 14.22 3.18
C LEU A 182 12.56 13.89 4.67
N LEU A 183 12.29 14.90 5.50
CA LEU A 183 12.30 14.82 6.96
C LEU A 183 10.96 15.35 7.51
N ILE A 184 10.44 14.69 8.54
CA ILE A 184 9.18 15.07 9.21
C ILE A 184 9.35 14.96 10.71
N ASP A 185 8.93 15.99 11.45
CA ASP A 185 8.77 15.90 12.91
C ASP A 185 7.43 15.23 13.24
N ILE A 186 7.50 14.05 13.86
CA ILE A 186 6.34 13.25 14.27
C ILE A 186 6.11 13.29 15.79
N ASN A 187 6.65 14.28 16.51
CA ASN A 187 6.33 14.45 17.95
C ASN A 187 4.94 15.03 18.21
N GLN A 188 4.20 15.41 17.16
CA GLN A 188 2.89 16.02 17.28
C GLN A 188 1.81 14.96 17.50
N TYR A 189 1.40 14.74 18.74
CA TYR A 189 0.30 13.82 19.05
C TYR A 189 -1.06 14.44 18.73
N ASN A 190 -1.49 14.33 17.47
CA ASN A 190 -2.81 14.77 17.01
C ASN A 190 -3.44 13.71 16.10
N CYS A 191 -4.09 12.70 16.69
CA CYS A 191 -4.84 11.71 15.90
C CYS A 191 -6.15 12.34 15.43
N ILE A 192 -6.31 12.46 14.11
CA ILE A 192 -7.51 13.01 13.48
C ILE A 192 -8.24 11.89 12.75
N ASN A 193 -9.57 11.90 12.79
CA ASN A 193 -10.39 10.94 12.07
C ASN A 193 -10.09 10.96 10.57
N LEU A 194 -9.90 9.76 10.04
CA LEU A 194 -9.65 9.52 8.64
C LEU A 194 -10.96 9.49 7.84
N ASN A 195 -10.89 9.86 6.57
CA ASN A 195 -12.01 9.75 5.64
C ASN A 195 -12.29 8.28 5.34
N GLN A 196 -13.32 7.70 5.95
CA GLN A 196 -13.60 6.26 5.84
C GLN A 196 -13.87 5.80 4.40
N ARG A 197 -14.33 6.68 3.51
CA ARG A 197 -14.44 6.33 2.08
C ARG A 197 -13.08 6.06 1.45
N LEU A 198 -12.08 6.88 1.77
CA LEU A 198 -10.73 6.66 1.24
C LEU A 198 -10.08 5.42 1.84
N TRP A 199 -10.20 5.24 3.16
CA TRP A 199 -9.41 4.24 3.89
C TRP A 199 -10.10 2.88 4.02
N ILE A 200 -11.43 2.82 4.01
CA ILE A 200 -12.15 1.55 3.96
C ILE A 200 -12.37 1.12 2.51
N GLU A 201 -13.13 1.89 1.70
CA GLU A 201 -13.42 1.51 0.31
C GLU A 201 -12.13 1.35 -0.51
N GLY A 202 -11.15 2.23 -0.28
CA GLY A 202 -9.88 2.18 -0.98
C GLY A 202 -9.04 0.92 -0.70
N ASN A 203 -9.01 0.44 0.55
CA ASN A 203 -8.35 -0.83 0.88
C ASN A 203 -9.19 -2.05 0.45
N LEU A 204 -10.48 -1.86 0.16
CA LEU A 204 -11.36 -2.85 -0.47
C LEU A 204 -11.31 -2.78 -2.02
N SER A 205 -10.54 -1.86 -2.61
CA SER A 205 -10.45 -1.70 -4.06
C SER A 205 -9.10 -1.15 -4.47
N ILE A 206 -8.14 -2.04 -4.64
CA ILE A 206 -6.77 -1.75 -5.10
C ILE A 206 -6.60 -2.33 -6.50
N ASP A 207 -6.04 -1.53 -7.39
CA ASP A 207 -5.74 -1.96 -8.76
C ASP A 207 -4.43 -1.34 -9.25
N TYR A 208 -3.98 -1.76 -10.42
CA TYR A 208 -2.78 -1.23 -11.07
C TYR A 208 -3.15 -0.35 -12.26
N ALA A 209 -2.37 0.72 -12.46
CA ALA A 209 -2.63 1.75 -13.45
C ALA A 209 -1.39 2.07 -14.30
N GLY A 210 -1.60 2.78 -15.41
CA GLY A 210 -0.54 3.18 -16.33
C GLY A 210 0.27 1.98 -16.86
N ALA A 211 1.59 2.03 -16.70
CA ALA A 211 2.48 0.97 -17.17
C ALA A 211 2.36 -0.35 -16.39
N LEU A 212 1.66 -0.35 -15.24
CA LEU A 212 1.42 -1.51 -14.40
C LEU A 212 0.06 -2.16 -14.66
N ASP A 213 -0.79 -1.57 -15.50
CA ASP A 213 -2.15 -2.04 -15.77
C ASP A 213 -2.17 -3.54 -16.11
N ASN A 214 -3.02 -4.27 -15.38
CA ASN A 214 -3.20 -5.71 -15.48
C ASN A 214 -4.18 -6.13 -16.60
N LYS A 215 -4.63 -5.19 -17.44
CA LYS A 215 -5.53 -5.39 -18.58
C LYS A 215 -6.95 -5.81 -18.18
N GLY A 216 -7.46 -5.24 -17.10
CA GLY A 216 -8.88 -5.37 -16.72
C GLY A 216 -9.21 -6.62 -15.92
N ASN A 217 -8.29 -7.10 -15.08
CA ASN A 217 -8.70 -7.94 -13.96
C ASN A 217 -9.53 -7.09 -12.98
N ASP A 218 -10.45 -7.72 -12.24
CA ASP A 218 -11.17 -7.01 -11.19
C ASP A 218 -10.18 -6.53 -10.11
N PRO A 219 -10.40 -5.34 -9.50
CA PRO A 219 -9.59 -4.86 -8.38
C PRO A 219 -9.61 -5.88 -7.24
N PHE A 220 -8.50 -6.00 -6.54
CA PHE A 220 -8.42 -6.82 -5.34
C PHE A 220 -8.60 -5.94 -4.11
N GLY A 221 -8.77 -6.57 -2.94
CA GLY A 221 -8.74 -5.82 -1.71
C GLY A 221 -8.27 -6.64 -0.54
N LEU A 222 -8.27 -5.95 0.60
CA LEU A 222 -7.61 -6.36 1.81
C LEU A 222 -8.64 -6.60 2.89
N ILE A 223 -8.36 -7.60 3.72
CA ILE A 223 -9.10 -7.90 4.93
C ILE A 223 -8.29 -7.34 6.09
N PHE A 224 -8.89 -6.48 6.90
CA PHE A 224 -8.24 -5.77 8.01
C PHE A 224 -9.27 -5.32 9.05
N ASP A 225 -8.81 -4.98 10.25
CA ASP A 225 -9.66 -4.35 11.26
C ASP A 225 -9.97 -2.89 10.85
N PRO A 226 -11.24 -2.53 10.54
CA PRO A 226 -11.59 -1.17 10.14
C PRO A 226 -11.16 -0.11 11.16
N MET A 227 -11.05 -0.49 12.44
CA MET A 227 -10.63 0.42 13.51
C MET A 227 -9.17 0.89 13.39
N GLU A 228 -8.31 0.14 12.68
CA GLU A 228 -6.95 0.57 12.35
C GLU A 228 -6.97 1.76 11.37
N MET A 229 -8.07 1.93 10.61
CA MET A 229 -8.30 3.05 9.70
C MET A 229 -9.14 4.17 10.32
N LYS A 230 -9.36 4.17 11.64
CA LYS A 230 -10.20 5.19 12.28
C LYS A 230 -9.54 6.56 12.30
N CYS A 231 -8.30 6.63 12.77
CA CYS A 231 -7.56 7.88 12.89
C CYS A 231 -6.07 7.64 12.61
N ALA A 232 -5.39 8.68 12.13
CA ALA A 232 -3.95 8.71 12.03
C ALA A 232 -3.42 10.03 12.59
N GLN A 233 -2.13 10.06 12.90
CA GLN A 233 -1.45 11.29 13.28
C GLN A 233 -1.47 12.26 12.09
N HIS A 234 -2.00 13.45 12.32
CA HIS A 234 -1.95 14.53 11.34
C HIS A 234 -0.55 15.13 11.29
N ILE A 235 -0.02 15.28 10.07
CA ILE A 235 1.25 15.94 9.80
C ILE A 235 0.94 17.27 9.09
N ILE A 236 1.42 18.36 9.66
CA ILE A 236 1.27 19.70 9.06
C ILE A 236 2.13 19.73 7.79
N ALA A 237 1.48 19.83 6.63
CA ALA A 237 2.14 19.69 5.33
C ALA A 237 3.27 20.73 5.11
N GLU A 238 3.12 21.94 5.62
CA GLU A 238 4.12 23.02 5.53
C GLU A 238 5.40 22.74 6.33
N GLN A 239 5.36 21.79 7.27
CA GLN A 239 6.49 21.42 8.13
C GLN A 239 7.28 20.21 7.58
N ILE A 240 6.86 19.66 6.44
CA ILE A 240 7.58 18.58 5.77
C ILE A 240 8.77 19.18 5.04
N GLU A 241 9.98 18.83 5.44
CA GLU A 241 11.19 19.25 4.76
C GLU A 241 11.46 18.34 3.56
N ILE A 242 11.10 18.78 2.36
CA ILE A 242 11.38 18.04 1.11
C ILE A 242 12.63 18.62 0.46
N LYS A 243 13.75 17.89 0.51
CA LYS A 243 15.00 18.26 -0.18
C LYS A 243 15.00 17.81 -1.63
N HIS A 244 14.38 16.66 -1.90
CA HIS A 244 14.24 16.14 -3.24
C HIS A 244 12.99 15.26 -3.35
N LEU A 245 12.25 15.41 -4.44
CA LEU A 245 11.11 14.58 -4.77
C LEU A 245 10.95 14.46 -6.28
N ASP A 246 11.15 13.26 -6.77
CA ASP A 246 10.84 12.83 -8.13
C ASP A 246 10.27 11.41 -7.99
N PHE A 247 8.97 11.23 -8.20
CA PHE A 247 8.35 9.90 -8.17
C PHE A 247 7.13 9.87 -9.09
N GLY A 248 7.23 9.12 -10.19
CA GLY A 248 6.24 9.16 -11.27
C GLY A 248 6.00 10.59 -11.77
N PHE A 249 4.73 11.00 -11.75
CA PHE A 249 4.29 12.35 -12.12
C PHE A 249 4.41 13.39 -10.99
N ILE A 250 4.77 12.99 -9.76
CA ILE A 250 4.99 13.91 -8.64
C ILE A 250 6.43 14.42 -8.67
N LYS A 251 6.57 15.75 -8.55
CA LYS A 251 7.83 16.50 -8.69
C LYS A 251 8.07 17.43 -7.51
N THR A 252 9.32 17.82 -7.30
CA THR A 252 9.76 18.70 -6.20
C THR A 252 9.05 20.05 -6.20
N SER A 253 8.57 20.52 -7.35
CA SER A 253 7.77 21.75 -7.44
C SER A 253 6.36 21.62 -6.86
N MET A 254 5.87 20.40 -6.67
CA MET A 254 4.58 20.12 -6.05
C MET A 254 4.75 20.03 -4.54
N LYS A 255 3.72 20.44 -3.80
CA LYS A 255 3.69 20.34 -2.34
C LYS A 255 2.54 19.43 -1.92
N PRO A 256 2.72 18.59 -0.89
CA PRO A 256 1.59 17.89 -0.32
C PRO A 256 0.63 18.93 0.28
N PHE A 257 -0.66 18.69 0.16
CA PHE A 257 -1.69 19.52 0.81
C PHE A 257 -2.22 18.86 2.09
N GLU A 258 -2.10 17.54 2.21
CA GLU A 258 -2.38 16.78 3.43
C GLU A 258 -1.34 15.69 3.62
N ALA A 259 -1.07 15.36 4.88
CA ALA A 259 -0.21 14.25 5.23
C ALA A 259 -0.67 13.59 6.52
N CYS A 260 -0.52 12.27 6.60
CA CYS A 260 -0.74 11.52 7.81
C CYS A 260 0.34 10.48 8.05
N CYS A 261 0.49 10.11 9.32
CA CYS A 261 1.38 9.05 9.77
C CYS A 261 0.60 8.12 10.70
N PHE A 262 0.66 6.81 10.51
CA PHE A 262 0.04 5.88 11.45
C PHE A 262 1.06 5.51 12.52
N PRO A 263 0.84 5.85 13.80
CA PRO A 263 1.81 5.57 14.86
C PRO A 263 1.76 4.10 15.34
N PHE A 264 0.97 3.26 14.68
CA PHE A 264 0.75 1.85 15.01
C PHE A 264 0.76 1.00 13.73
N ALA A 265 0.97 -0.31 13.91
CA ALA A 265 0.97 -1.27 12.82
C ALA A 265 -0.45 -1.49 12.28
N GLN A 266 -0.56 -1.77 10.99
CA GLN A 266 -1.82 -2.17 10.35
C GLN A 266 -1.70 -3.61 9.84
N HIS A 267 -2.70 -4.44 10.13
CA HIS A 267 -2.67 -5.88 9.90
C HIS A 267 -3.64 -6.25 8.78
N TYR A 268 -3.06 -6.72 7.67
CA TYR A 268 -3.82 -7.08 6.48
C TYR A 268 -3.70 -8.56 6.17
N MET A 269 -4.78 -9.12 5.64
CA MET A 269 -4.76 -10.36 4.88
C MET A 269 -5.26 -10.11 3.46
N THR A 270 -4.66 -10.77 2.48
CA THR A 270 -5.15 -10.79 1.11
C THR A 270 -5.02 -12.19 0.53
N THR A 271 -5.75 -12.46 -0.55
CA THR A 271 -5.57 -13.70 -1.30
C THR A 271 -4.19 -13.72 -1.95
N VAL A 272 -3.54 -14.89 -1.98
CA VAL A 272 -2.17 -14.99 -2.56
C VAL A 272 -2.14 -14.55 -4.04
N PHE A 273 -3.26 -14.71 -4.75
CA PHE A 273 -3.49 -14.02 -6.02
C PHE A 273 -4.54 -12.94 -5.81
N PRO A 274 -4.33 -11.72 -6.33
CA PRO A 274 -5.38 -10.70 -6.43
C PRO A 274 -6.63 -11.31 -7.08
N GLU A 275 -7.67 -11.52 -6.30
CA GLU A 275 -8.98 -11.96 -6.78
C GLU A 275 -9.97 -10.85 -6.46
N GLY A 276 -10.88 -10.58 -7.41
CA GLY A 276 -11.99 -9.69 -7.16
C GLY A 276 -12.83 -10.21 -6.00
N HIS A 277 -13.33 -9.30 -5.17
CA HIS A 277 -14.22 -9.64 -4.07
C HIS A 277 -15.48 -8.78 -4.08
N LEU A 278 -16.44 -9.17 -3.25
CA LEU A 278 -17.73 -8.48 -3.12
C LEU A 278 -17.83 -7.57 -1.89
N MET A 279 -16.82 -7.55 -1.02
CA MET A 279 -16.81 -6.69 0.17
C MET A 279 -16.86 -5.20 -0.23
N GLN A 280 -17.73 -4.42 0.42
CA GLN A 280 -17.95 -3.01 0.13
C GLN A 280 -17.75 -2.11 1.35
N ASP A 281 -17.92 -2.65 2.56
CA ASP A 281 -17.93 -1.85 3.78
C ASP A 281 -17.31 -2.54 5.01
N GLU A 282 -17.40 -1.86 6.16
CA GLU A 282 -16.92 -2.36 7.45
C GLU A 282 -17.64 -3.63 7.93
N ASN A 283 -18.94 -3.79 7.63
CA ASN A 283 -19.70 -4.96 8.06
C ASN A 283 -19.22 -6.20 7.31
N ASP A 284 -18.95 -6.07 6.02
CA ASP A 284 -18.37 -7.14 5.21
C ASP A 284 -16.99 -7.55 5.75
N LEU A 285 -16.16 -6.58 6.14
CA LEU A 285 -14.86 -6.83 6.78
C LEU A 285 -15.01 -7.62 8.08
N TYR A 286 -15.91 -7.20 8.97
CA TYR A 286 -16.14 -7.94 10.22
C TYR A 286 -16.67 -9.35 9.96
N ALA A 287 -17.62 -9.52 9.04
CA ALA A 287 -18.14 -10.84 8.67
C ALA A 287 -17.03 -11.74 8.13
N LYS A 288 -16.14 -11.20 7.30
CA LYS A 288 -15.02 -11.95 6.73
C LYS A 288 -13.96 -12.30 7.76
N ILE A 289 -13.69 -11.40 8.70
CA ILE A 289 -12.80 -11.68 9.83
C ILE A 289 -13.37 -12.83 10.68
N SER A 290 -14.65 -12.79 11.02
CA SER A 290 -15.30 -13.85 11.79
C SER A 290 -15.23 -15.20 11.07
N GLU A 291 -15.39 -15.24 9.74
CA GLU A 291 -15.21 -16.44 8.92
C GLU A 291 -13.78 -17.00 9.05
N ILE A 292 -12.75 -16.16 8.81
CA ILE A 292 -11.34 -16.56 8.84
C ILE A 292 -10.90 -17.07 10.20
N VAL A 293 -11.36 -16.44 11.29
CA VAL A 293 -10.96 -16.84 12.64
C VAL A 293 -11.83 -17.96 13.21
N ALA A 294 -12.88 -18.39 12.52
CA ALA A 294 -13.65 -19.57 12.90
C ALA A 294 -13.01 -20.88 12.42
N GLU A 295 -12.19 -20.81 11.36
CA GLU A 295 -11.32 -21.90 10.88
C GLU A 295 -10.18 -22.22 11.87
#